data_AF-A0A3M1X0V4-F1
#
_entry.id   AF-A0A3M1X0V4-F1
#
_cell.length_a   1.000
_cell.length_b   1.000
_cell.length_c   1.000
_cell.angle_alpha   90.00
_cell.angle_beta   90.00
_cell.angle_gamma   90.00
#
_symmetry.space_group_name_H-M   'P 1'
#
loop_
_entity.id
_entity.type
_entity.pdbx_description
1 polymer ?
#
loop_
_entity_poly.entity_id
_entity_poly.type
_entity_poly.pdbx_seq_one_letter_code
_entity_poly.pdbx_strand_id
1 'polypeptide(L)'
;RALERGDQATYMSEVRKMPNTFEEAVMSTASEGAFSNLMVTLAERLELLKAGVYKETVVRGRLQWTEDKDSPVVFVPSRNGPWQMVKSYASPAGGASVTFVPNRVNDTGMLVPENTDQFGIGVDPYSKRHTTGSIGSKGGIAVFRKFDPVNVLHTDMFVAVYKHRPATLTAFYEEVLKACWYFGCQFLHEDNVSGIEEYALSRGYARFLYHIPGRRTGGITSNVKTKPRMVSFMEGYIQECIEKIYFMDLIEELMAYDMENSHPYDLAAAAMIALMMCHRSRSDGIGMWGTYDDMRDVERVRREMLDISVFYR
;
A
#
# COMPACT_ATOMS: atom_id res chain seq x y z
N ARG A 1 9.29 -15.97 -24.96
CA ARG A 1 10.70 -15.59 -25.22
C ARG A 1 11.09 -14.21 -24.66
N ALA A 2 10.34 -13.12 -24.90
CA ALA A 2 10.63 -11.82 -24.27
C ALA A 2 10.27 -11.78 -22.76
N LEU A 3 9.09 -12.31 -22.40
CA LEU A 3 8.66 -12.49 -21.00
C LEU A 3 9.65 -13.33 -20.18
N GLU A 4 10.14 -14.44 -20.76
CA GLU A 4 11.14 -15.33 -20.13
C GLU A 4 12.51 -14.69 -19.90
N ARG A 5 12.77 -13.52 -20.54
CA ARG A 5 14.01 -12.75 -20.37
C ARG A 5 13.81 -11.54 -19.44
N GLY A 6 12.61 -11.34 -18.90
CA GLY A 6 12.27 -10.16 -18.10
C GLY A 6 12.22 -8.86 -18.91
N ASP A 7 12.23 -8.94 -20.24
CA ASP A 7 12.20 -7.78 -21.14
C ASP A 7 10.74 -7.40 -21.44
N GLN A 8 10.14 -6.67 -20.49
CA GLN A 8 8.75 -6.23 -20.54
C GLN A 8 8.49 -5.32 -21.74
N ALA A 9 9.43 -4.45 -22.12
CA ALA A 9 9.27 -3.54 -23.25
C ALA A 9 9.13 -4.31 -24.57
N THR A 10 9.99 -5.31 -24.81
CA THR A 10 9.91 -6.16 -26.01
C THR A 10 8.64 -7.02 -25.99
N TYR A 11 8.26 -7.56 -24.84
CA TYR A 11 7.02 -8.35 -24.72
C TYR A 11 5.77 -7.52 -25.08
N MET A 12 5.64 -6.30 -24.53
CA MET A 12 4.53 -5.41 -24.84
C MET A 12 4.53 -4.96 -26.31
N SER A 13 5.70 -4.81 -26.92
CA SER A 13 5.84 -4.55 -28.37
C SER A 13 5.35 -5.72 -29.23
N GLU A 14 5.60 -6.96 -28.81
CA GLU A 14 5.09 -8.17 -29.49
C GLU A 14 3.57 -8.29 -29.37
N VAL A 15 3.02 -8.07 -28.16
CA VAL A 15 1.57 -8.07 -27.90
C VAL A 15 0.84 -7.00 -28.73
N ARG A 16 1.43 -5.81 -28.93
CA ARG A 16 0.87 -4.76 -29.80
C ARG A 16 0.84 -5.14 -31.28
N LYS A 17 1.82 -5.91 -31.75
CA LYS A 17 1.92 -6.33 -33.16
C LYS A 17 1.01 -7.51 -33.48
N MET A 18 0.73 -8.33 -32.47
CA MET A 18 -0.12 -9.52 -32.59
C MET A 18 -1.07 -9.58 -31.39
N PRO A 19 -2.03 -8.65 -31.28
CA PRO A 19 -2.99 -8.66 -30.20
C PRO A 19 -3.91 -9.87 -30.34
N ASN A 20 -4.05 -10.63 -29.26
CA ASN A 20 -4.90 -11.80 -29.16
C ASN A 20 -6.28 -11.47 -28.57
N THR A 21 -6.43 -10.28 -27.98
CA THR A 21 -7.68 -9.76 -27.39
C THR A 21 -8.01 -8.35 -27.89
N PHE A 22 -9.26 -7.92 -27.73
CA PHE A 22 -9.70 -6.59 -28.13
C PHE A 22 -9.04 -5.50 -27.25
N GLU A 23 -8.85 -5.82 -25.97
CA GLU A 23 -8.22 -4.97 -24.97
C GLU A 23 -6.75 -4.69 -25.34
N GLU A 24 -6.02 -5.70 -25.83
CA GLU A 24 -4.64 -5.55 -26.34
C GLU A 24 -4.58 -4.67 -27.59
N ALA A 25 -5.63 -4.68 -28.42
CA ALA A 25 -5.69 -3.87 -29.65
C ALA A 25 -5.98 -2.38 -29.39
N VAL A 26 -6.55 -2.03 -28.22
CA VAL A 26 -6.93 -0.65 -27.85
C VAL A 26 -5.86 0.06 -27.00
N MET A 27 -4.78 -0.64 -26.62
CA MET A 27 -3.65 -0.03 -25.91
C MET A 27 -2.96 1.06 -26.77
N SER A 28 -3.32 2.33 -26.52
CA SER A 28 -2.67 3.47 -27.16
C SER A 28 -1.25 3.70 -26.63
N THR A 29 -0.41 4.35 -27.44
CA THR A 29 1.04 4.60 -27.25
C THR A 29 1.42 5.52 -26.08
N ALA A 30 0.53 5.76 -25.12
CA ALA A 30 0.74 6.70 -24.02
C ALA A 30 1.49 6.02 -22.85
N SER A 31 2.83 6.01 -22.93
CA SER A 31 3.79 5.56 -21.91
C SER A 31 3.66 4.10 -21.43
N GLU A 32 4.80 3.44 -21.31
CA GLU A 32 4.95 2.05 -20.84
C GLU A 32 4.73 1.97 -19.31
N GLY A 33 3.54 2.37 -18.84
CA GLY A 33 3.17 2.25 -17.43
C GLY A 33 3.21 0.80 -16.98
N ALA A 34 3.61 0.56 -15.73
CA ALA A 34 3.81 -0.78 -15.18
C ALA A 34 2.53 -1.62 -15.16
N PHE A 35 1.35 -0.99 -15.22
CA PHE A 35 0.03 -1.62 -15.22
C PHE A 35 -0.74 -1.40 -16.54
N SER A 36 -0.04 -1.18 -17.65
CA SER A 36 -0.66 -0.91 -18.95
C SER A 36 -1.60 -2.03 -19.43
N ASN A 37 -1.34 -3.28 -19.04
CA ASN A 37 -2.22 -4.42 -19.29
C ASN A 37 -3.56 -4.39 -18.53
N LEU A 38 -3.68 -3.54 -17.51
CA LEU A 38 -4.87 -3.39 -16.67
C LEU A 38 -5.54 -2.03 -16.86
N MET A 39 -5.13 -1.26 -17.87
CA MET A 39 -5.58 0.12 -18.07
C MET A 39 -7.10 0.23 -18.24
N VAL A 40 -7.72 -0.69 -19.00
CA VAL A 40 -9.17 -0.71 -19.19
C VAL A 40 -9.89 -0.97 -17.86
N THR A 41 -9.46 -1.99 -17.11
CA THR A 41 -9.99 -2.35 -15.79
C THR A 41 -9.92 -1.18 -14.79
N LEU A 42 -8.78 -0.49 -14.76
CA LEU A 42 -8.58 0.69 -13.90
C LEU A 42 -9.47 1.86 -14.32
N ALA A 43 -9.59 2.11 -15.63
CA ALA A 43 -10.43 3.18 -16.16
C ALA A 43 -11.92 2.94 -15.87
N GLU A 44 -12.42 1.73 -16.09
CA GLU A 44 -13.80 1.34 -15.75
C GLU A 44 -14.09 1.53 -14.26
N ARG A 45 -13.16 1.11 -13.40
CA ARG A 45 -13.29 1.30 -11.97
C ARG A 45 -13.34 2.78 -11.59
N LEU A 46 -12.48 3.61 -12.20
CA LEU A 46 -12.46 5.05 -11.96
C LEU A 46 -13.78 5.71 -12.34
N GLU A 47 -14.37 5.33 -13.47
CA GLU A 47 -15.67 5.86 -13.90
C GLU A 47 -16.82 5.45 -12.97
N LEU A 48 -16.84 4.19 -12.49
CA LEU A 48 -17.80 3.76 -11.46
C LEU A 48 -17.68 4.56 -10.16
N LEU A 49 -16.44 4.85 -9.73
CA LEU A 49 -16.21 5.68 -8.55
C LEU A 49 -16.73 7.10 -8.74
N LYS A 50 -16.46 7.72 -9.89
CA LYS A 50 -16.97 9.06 -10.25
C LYS A 50 -18.50 9.10 -10.33
N ALA A 51 -19.13 8.02 -10.79
CA ALA A 51 -20.59 7.92 -10.95
C ALA A 51 -21.36 7.96 -9.62
N GLY A 52 -20.70 7.73 -8.48
CA GLY A 52 -21.32 7.92 -7.16
C GLY A 52 -20.70 7.10 -6.03
N VAL A 53 -20.12 5.94 -6.35
CA VAL A 53 -19.58 4.99 -5.35
C VAL A 53 -18.55 5.65 -4.44
N TYR A 54 -17.71 6.55 -4.99
CA TYR A 54 -16.73 7.27 -4.19
C TYR A 54 -17.38 8.11 -3.08
N LYS A 55 -18.41 8.90 -3.41
CA LYS A 55 -19.08 9.81 -2.48
C LYS A 55 -19.86 9.04 -1.41
N GLU A 56 -20.36 7.87 -1.75
CA GLU A 56 -21.08 6.99 -0.83
C GLU A 56 -20.14 6.27 0.13
N THR A 57 -18.94 5.89 -0.31
CA THR A 57 -18.04 5.02 0.45
C THR A 57 -16.90 5.76 1.15
N VAL A 58 -16.40 6.87 0.60
CA VAL A 58 -15.20 7.57 1.08
C VAL A 58 -15.55 8.91 1.74
N VAL A 59 -14.85 9.24 2.83
CA VAL A 59 -14.88 10.54 3.50
C VAL A 59 -13.47 11.12 3.56
N ARG A 60 -13.35 12.42 3.34
CA ARG A 60 -12.08 13.16 3.53
C ARG A 60 -12.01 13.78 4.92
N GLY A 61 -10.81 13.81 5.49
CA GLY A 61 -10.61 14.32 6.85
C GLY A 61 -9.16 14.38 7.30
N ARG A 62 -8.99 14.50 8.62
CA ARG A 62 -7.70 14.60 9.29
C ARG A 62 -7.68 13.65 10.47
N LEU A 63 -6.56 12.97 10.67
CA LEU A 63 -6.28 12.32 11.94
C LEU A 63 -5.74 13.36 12.91
N GLN A 64 -6.31 13.40 14.12
CA GLN A 64 -5.93 14.34 15.16
C GLN A 64 -5.76 13.58 16.47
N TRP A 65 -4.68 13.88 17.18
CA TRP A 65 -4.55 13.53 18.59
C TRP A 65 -5.70 14.21 19.36
N THR A 66 -6.34 13.50 20.29
CA THR A 66 -7.46 14.05 21.07
C THR A 66 -7.02 15.13 22.03
N GLU A 67 -5.80 14.99 22.55
CA GLU A 67 -5.18 15.92 23.48
C GLU A 67 -3.78 16.25 22.94
N ASP A 68 -2.75 15.81 23.64
CA ASP A 68 -1.36 15.94 23.22
C ASP A 68 -0.93 14.80 22.31
N LYS A 69 0.30 14.89 21.81
CA LYS A 69 0.93 13.82 21.03
C LYS A 69 0.91 12.50 21.80
N ASP A 70 0.72 11.40 21.07
CA ASP A 70 0.66 10.04 21.64
C ASP A 70 -0.57 9.80 22.54
N SER A 71 -1.61 10.62 22.42
CA SER A 71 -2.94 10.36 22.98
C SER A 71 -3.80 9.54 22.00
N PRO A 72 -5.03 9.13 22.34
CA PRO A 72 -5.93 8.55 21.34
C PRO A 72 -6.12 9.45 20.11
N VAL A 73 -6.37 8.84 18.96
CA VAL A 73 -6.57 9.55 17.68
C VAL A 73 -8.04 9.51 17.31
N VAL A 74 -8.53 10.63 16.79
CA VAL A 74 -9.85 10.74 16.17
C VAL A 74 -9.73 11.15 14.71
N PHE A 75 -10.65 10.64 13.88
CA PHE A 75 -10.81 11.11 12.52
C PHE A 75 -11.82 12.25 12.49
N VAL A 76 -11.39 13.43 12.01
CA VAL A 76 -12.24 14.62 11.89
C VAL A 76 -12.53 14.88 10.41
N PRO A 77 -13.80 14.72 9.96
CA PRO A 77 -14.17 15.00 8.57
C PRO A 77 -13.85 16.45 8.18
N SER A 78 -13.21 16.60 7.03
CA SER A 78 -12.79 17.90 6.50
C SER A 78 -12.63 17.81 4.99
N ARG A 79 -13.26 18.74 4.25
CA ARG A 79 -13.18 18.78 2.78
C ARG A 79 -11.73 18.94 2.27
N ASN A 80 -10.91 19.66 3.03
CA ASN A 80 -9.50 19.93 2.74
C ASN A 80 -8.56 19.06 3.60
N GLY A 81 -9.06 17.92 4.06
CA GLY A 81 -8.27 16.92 4.76
C GLY A 81 -7.38 16.13 3.79
N PRO A 82 -6.11 15.85 4.16
CA PRO A 82 -5.20 15.07 3.33
C PRO A 82 -5.50 13.56 3.36
N TRP A 83 -6.31 13.10 4.33
CA TRP A 83 -6.74 11.71 4.43
C TRP A 83 -8.04 11.49 3.65
N GLN A 84 -8.09 10.37 2.94
CA GLN A 84 -9.31 9.74 2.44
C GLN A 84 -9.49 8.43 3.21
N MET A 85 -10.68 8.19 3.75
CA MET A 85 -10.97 7.01 4.56
C MET A 85 -12.32 6.42 4.16
N VAL A 86 -12.43 5.10 4.15
CA VAL A 86 -13.72 4.42 3.98
C VAL A 86 -14.59 4.75 5.20
N LYS A 87 -15.84 5.18 4.98
CA LYS A 87 -16.72 5.72 6.04
C LYS A 87 -16.92 4.79 7.22
N SER A 88 -16.96 3.48 6.99
CA SER A 88 -17.08 2.48 8.05
C SER A 88 -15.91 2.51 9.05
N TYR A 89 -14.78 3.11 8.69
CA TYR A 89 -13.58 3.23 9.50
C TYR A 89 -13.39 4.61 10.13
N ALA A 90 -14.29 5.58 9.91
CA ALA A 90 -14.11 7.00 10.24
C ALA A 90 -14.89 7.53 11.47
N SER A 91 -15.51 6.66 12.30
CA SER A 91 -16.58 7.02 13.26
C SER A 91 -16.12 7.86 14.49
N PRO A 92 -17.03 8.66 15.13
CA PRO A 92 -18.19 8.16 15.87
C PRO A 92 -19.48 9.05 15.79
N ALA A 93 -20.46 8.71 14.95
CA ALA A 93 -21.89 9.11 15.09
C ALA A 93 -22.72 8.58 13.91
N GLY A 94 -23.62 7.63 14.17
CA GLY A 94 -24.74 7.36 13.25
C GLY A 94 -24.58 6.20 12.26
N GLY A 95 -23.74 5.20 12.56
CA GLY A 95 -23.70 3.94 11.81
C GLY A 95 -22.29 3.38 11.67
N ALA A 96 -21.63 3.10 12.79
CA ALA A 96 -20.38 2.34 12.75
C ALA A 96 -20.67 0.95 12.17
N SER A 97 -19.84 0.52 11.22
CA SER A 97 -19.70 -0.92 10.98
C SER A 97 -19.31 -1.57 12.30
N VAL A 98 -20.00 -2.65 12.66
CA VAL A 98 -19.87 -3.37 13.95
C VAL A 98 -18.45 -3.95 14.16
N THR A 99 -17.52 -3.75 13.22
CA THR A 99 -16.30 -4.54 13.04
C THR A 99 -14.99 -3.79 13.24
N PHE A 100 -14.97 -2.46 13.39
CA PHE A 100 -13.73 -1.70 13.61
C PHE A 100 -13.77 -0.89 14.91
N VAL A 101 -12.75 -1.09 15.74
CA VAL A 101 -12.51 -0.32 16.96
C VAL A 101 -11.17 0.40 16.80
N PRO A 102 -11.14 1.75 16.77
CA PRO A 102 -9.90 2.49 16.65
C PRO A 102 -9.10 2.47 17.97
N ASN A 103 -7.85 2.90 17.91
CA ASN A 103 -6.98 3.10 19.08
C ASN A 103 -6.74 1.82 19.90
N ARG A 104 -6.66 0.67 19.23
CA ARG A 104 -6.30 -0.63 19.83
C ARG A 104 -4.79 -0.69 20.08
N VAL A 105 -4.37 0.09 21.09
CA VAL A 105 -2.98 0.25 21.52
C VAL A 105 -2.93 -0.02 23.02
N ASN A 106 -2.06 -0.95 23.42
CA ASN A 106 -1.78 -1.18 24.84
C ASN A 106 -0.64 -0.26 25.29
N ASP A 107 -0.85 0.43 26.41
CA ASP A 107 0.10 1.35 27.02
C ASP A 107 0.40 1.00 28.48
N THR A 108 0.78 -0.26 28.75
CA THR A 108 1.28 -0.70 30.06
C THR A 108 2.78 -0.43 30.22
N GLY A 109 3.25 0.77 29.88
CA GLY A 109 4.65 1.19 29.96
C GLY A 109 5.47 1.02 28.67
N MET A 110 4.87 0.46 27.62
CA MET A 110 5.40 0.46 26.25
C MET A 110 4.22 0.35 25.29
N LEU A 111 4.22 1.17 24.24
CA LEU A 111 3.17 1.17 23.24
C LEU A 111 3.22 -0.11 22.41
N VAL A 112 2.10 -0.84 22.35
CA VAL A 112 1.95 -2.08 21.58
C VAL A 112 0.74 -2.01 20.65
N PRO A 113 0.89 -2.22 19.32
CA PRO A 113 -0.25 -2.32 18.41
C PRO A 113 -1.00 -3.65 18.58
N GLU A 114 -2.31 -3.62 18.83
CA GLU A 114 -3.13 -4.82 19.07
C GLU A 114 -3.92 -5.33 17.85
N ASN A 115 -3.94 -4.59 16.74
CA ASN A 115 -4.64 -4.97 15.50
C ASN A 115 -3.68 -5.29 14.34
N THR A 116 -2.43 -5.66 14.64
CA THR A 116 -1.41 -5.96 13.60
C THR A 116 -1.76 -7.20 12.77
N ASP A 117 -2.56 -8.12 13.30
CA ASP A 117 -3.14 -9.25 12.58
C ASP A 117 -4.19 -8.81 11.53
N GLN A 118 -4.90 -7.70 11.79
CA GLN A 118 -5.98 -7.20 10.95
C GLN A 118 -5.55 -6.15 9.94
N PHE A 119 -4.56 -5.32 10.26
CA PHE A 119 -4.14 -4.21 9.40
C PHE A 119 -2.62 -4.15 9.20
N GLY A 120 -2.22 -3.43 8.16
CA GLY A 120 -0.84 -3.01 7.94
C GLY A 120 -0.80 -1.69 7.18
N ILE A 121 0.27 -0.93 7.38
CA ILE A 121 0.45 0.39 6.79
C ILE A 121 1.70 0.39 5.90
N GLY A 122 1.56 0.82 4.66
CA GLY A 122 2.68 1.14 3.79
C GLY A 122 2.93 2.64 3.75
N VAL A 123 4.20 3.03 3.78
CA VAL A 123 4.63 4.44 3.83
C VAL A 123 5.71 4.68 2.78
N ASP A 124 5.47 5.68 1.92
CA ASP A 124 6.49 6.22 1.02
C ASP A 124 6.81 7.68 1.41
N PRO A 125 7.96 7.92 2.09
CA PRO A 125 8.37 9.26 2.51
C PRO A 125 9.01 10.05 1.36
N TYR A 126 8.74 11.36 1.31
CA TYR A 126 9.43 12.26 0.38
C TYR A 126 10.81 12.69 0.90
N SER A 127 11.74 12.98 -0.01
CA SER A 127 13.04 13.54 0.36
C SER A 127 13.00 15.06 0.61
N LYS A 128 13.90 15.58 1.45
CA LYS A 128 14.06 17.03 1.68
C LYS A 128 14.58 17.78 0.44
N ARG A 129 15.19 17.09 -0.53
CA ARG A 129 15.89 17.75 -1.64
C ARG A 129 14.88 18.38 -2.59
N HIS A 130 14.89 19.70 -2.64
CA HIS A 130 14.22 20.44 -3.69
C HIS A 130 15.12 20.42 -4.93
N THR A 131 14.70 19.72 -5.99
CA THR A 131 15.22 19.97 -7.31
C THR A 131 14.57 21.26 -7.82
N THR A 132 15.38 22.28 -8.09
CA THR A 132 14.91 23.55 -8.66
C THR A 132 14.11 23.28 -9.93
N GLY A 133 12.81 23.60 -9.92
CA GLY A 133 11.93 23.50 -11.09
C GLY A 133 10.94 22.33 -11.11
N SER A 134 11.02 21.35 -10.22
CA SER A 134 10.02 20.27 -10.12
C SER A 134 9.09 20.46 -8.91
N ILE A 135 7.80 20.13 -9.09
CA ILE A 135 6.89 19.94 -7.96
C ILE A 135 7.46 18.81 -7.11
N GLY A 136 7.93 19.12 -5.90
CA GLY A 136 8.53 18.11 -5.03
C GLY A 136 7.53 17.00 -4.69
N SER A 137 8.00 15.75 -4.60
CA SER A 137 7.14 14.60 -4.30
C SER A 137 6.41 14.76 -2.96
N LYS A 138 5.26 14.10 -2.85
CA LYS A 138 4.40 14.12 -1.67
C LYS A 138 4.74 12.93 -0.77
N GLY A 139 4.23 12.91 0.45
CA GLY A 139 4.27 11.71 1.27
C GLY A 139 3.04 10.85 0.99
N GLY A 140 3.25 9.56 0.76
CA GLY A 140 2.20 8.56 0.61
C GLY A 140 2.04 7.70 1.86
N ILE A 141 0.80 7.48 2.30
CA ILE A 141 0.47 6.47 3.32
C ILE A 141 -0.74 5.69 2.84
N ALA A 142 -0.68 4.36 2.91
CA ALA A 142 -1.78 3.48 2.56
C ALA A 142 -2.02 2.48 3.69
N VAL A 143 -3.26 2.39 4.17
CA VAL A 143 -3.69 1.45 5.21
C VAL A 143 -4.47 0.33 4.57
N PHE A 144 -4.03 -0.90 4.78
CA PHE A 144 -4.62 -2.10 4.21
C PHE A 144 -5.24 -2.96 5.31
N ARG A 145 -6.51 -3.37 5.12
CA ARG A 145 -7.18 -4.39 5.94
C ARG A 145 -6.85 -5.75 5.34
N LYS A 146 -6.13 -6.56 6.11
CA LYS A 146 -5.76 -7.94 5.77
C LYS A 146 -7.00 -8.81 5.64
N PHE A 147 -6.87 -9.89 4.87
CA PHE A 147 -7.92 -10.89 4.69
C PHE A 147 -8.44 -11.42 6.03
N ASP A 148 -9.76 -11.57 6.14
CA ASP A 148 -10.44 -12.21 7.25
C ASP A 148 -11.46 -13.22 6.69
N PRO A 149 -11.30 -14.53 6.98
CA PRO A 149 -12.19 -15.56 6.44
C PRO A 149 -13.63 -15.43 6.97
N VAL A 150 -13.83 -14.78 8.11
CA VAL A 150 -15.16 -14.53 8.68
C VAL A 150 -15.84 -13.33 8.01
N ASN A 151 -15.06 -12.40 7.45
CA ASN A 151 -15.57 -11.17 6.84
C ASN A 151 -14.91 -10.88 5.49
N VAL A 152 -15.09 -11.81 4.55
CA VAL A 152 -14.44 -11.77 3.21
C VAL A 152 -14.80 -10.50 2.42
N LEU A 153 -16.02 -9.97 2.59
CA LEU A 153 -16.52 -8.81 1.85
C LEU A 153 -15.90 -7.47 2.31
N HIS A 154 -15.48 -7.37 3.57
CA HIS A 154 -14.94 -6.14 4.13
C HIS A 154 -13.46 -6.26 4.52
N THR A 155 -12.74 -7.16 3.84
CA THR A 155 -11.31 -7.39 4.02
C THR A 155 -10.59 -7.55 2.70
N ASP A 156 -9.26 -7.58 2.77
CA ASP A 156 -8.35 -7.56 1.62
C ASP A 156 -8.58 -6.30 0.80
N MET A 157 -8.55 -5.14 1.48
CA MET A 157 -8.88 -3.85 0.89
C MET A 157 -8.13 -2.69 1.53
N PHE A 158 -7.87 -1.65 0.74
CA PHE A 158 -7.41 -0.37 1.28
C PHE A 158 -8.55 0.33 2.03
N VAL A 159 -8.29 0.78 3.26
CA VAL A 159 -9.31 1.40 4.14
C VAL A 159 -9.05 2.88 4.40
N ALA A 160 -7.81 3.33 4.24
CA ALA A 160 -7.45 4.74 4.29
C ALA A 160 -6.20 5.01 3.44
N VAL A 161 -6.15 6.20 2.85
CA VAL A 161 -4.98 6.71 2.13
C VAL A 161 -4.71 8.17 2.49
N TYR A 162 -3.44 8.55 2.42
CA TYR A 162 -2.95 9.91 2.61
C TYR A 162 -2.01 10.26 1.47
N LYS A 163 -2.19 11.46 0.92
CA LYS A 163 -1.31 12.01 -0.12
C LYS A 163 -1.15 13.51 0.08
N HIS A 164 -0.07 13.92 0.76
CA HIS A 164 0.20 15.34 0.98
C HIS A 164 1.68 15.59 1.32
N ARG A 165 2.12 16.84 1.15
CA ARG A 165 3.47 17.28 1.51
C ARG A 165 3.40 18.34 2.61
N PRO A 166 3.46 17.95 3.89
CA PRO A 166 3.52 18.89 5.00
C PRO A 166 4.75 19.81 4.92
N ALA A 167 4.70 20.92 5.65
CA ALA A 167 5.80 21.89 5.71
C ALA A 167 7.11 21.27 6.26
N THR A 168 7.01 20.25 7.12
CA THR A 168 8.16 19.55 7.68
C THR A 168 8.01 18.04 7.56
N LEU A 169 9.13 17.33 7.45
CA LEU A 169 9.12 15.85 7.49
C LEU A 169 8.60 15.30 8.81
N THR A 170 8.89 15.97 9.92
CA THR A 170 8.36 15.58 11.23
C THR A 170 6.84 15.65 11.27
N ALA A 171 6.21 16.62 10.59
CA ALA A 171 4.76 16.67 10.47
C ALA A 171 4.21 15.50 9.64
N PHE A 172 4.94 15.04 8.63
CA PHE A 172 4.58 13.80 7.91
C PHE A 172 4.73 12.56 8.82
N TYR A 173 5.79 12.47 9.63
CA TYR A 173 5.96 11.35 10.56
C TYR A 173 4.87 11.32 11.62
N GLU A 174 4.40 12.47 12.08
CA GLU A 174 3.21 12.54 12.95
C GLU A 174 1.97 11.95 12.29
N GLU A 175 1.75 12.15 10.98
CA GLU A 175 0.62 11.52 10.28
C GLU A 175 0.76 9.99 10.22
N VAL A 176 1.99 9.47 10.11
CA VAL A 176 2.26 8.03 10.18
C VAL A 176 1.98 7.49 11.58
N LEU A 177 2.47 8.13 12.65
CA LEU A 177 2.23 7.70 14.02
C LEU A 177 0.74 7.76 14.40
N LYS A 178 0.02 8.80 13.96
CA LYS A 178 -1.43 8.88 14.15
C LYS A 178 -2.16 7.74 13.45
N ALA A 179 -1.75 7.37 12.24
CA ALA A 179 -2.34 6.24 11.53
C ALA A 179 -2.06 4.92 12.25
N CYS A 180 -0.81 4.71 12.70
CA CYS A 180 -0.40 3.57 13.51
C CYS A 180 -1.25 3.43 14.76
N TRP A 181 -1.47 4.54 15.48
CA TRP A 181 -2.28 4.57 16.68
C TRP A 181 -3.77 4.33 16.38
N TYR A 182 -4.33 5.07 15.42
CA TYR A 182 -5.74 4.98 15.06
C TYR A 182 -6.15 3.57 14.64
N PHE A 183 -5.35 2.93 13.79
CA PHE A 183 -5.62 1.56 13.33
C PHE A 183 -5.07 0.48 14.27
N GLY A 184 -4.17 0.84 15.19
CA GLY A 184 -3.55 -0.09 16.14
C GLY A 184 -2.64 -1.12 15.47
N CYS A 185 -1.91 -0.76 14.42
CA CYS A 185 -1.14 -1.70 13.61
C CYS A 185 0.24 -1.18 13.21
N GLN A 186 1.09 -2.10 12.76
CA GLN A 186 2.45 -1.79 12.32
C GLN A 186 2.49 -1.07 10.96
N PHE A 187 3.61 -0.41 10.69
CA PHE A 187 3.92 0.18 9.39
C PHE A 187 5.25 -0.32 8.82
N LEU A 188 5.31 -0.41 7.49
CA LEU A 188 6.51 -0.63 6.70
C LEU A 188 6.75 0.61 5.85
N HIS A 189 7.97 1.14 5.87
CA HIS A 189 8.36 2.34 5.12
C HIS A 189 9.42 2.03 4.07
N GLU A 190 9.48 2.82 3.00
CA GLU A 190 10.61 2.79 2.08
C GLU A 190 11.90 3.28 2.77
N ASP A 191 13.01 2.58 2.53
CA ASP A 191 14.35 2.93 3.00
C ASP A 191 14.89 4.10 2.16
N ASN A 192 14.45 5.31 2.48
CA ASN A 192 14.98 6.50 1.82
C ASN A 192 15.23 7.62 2.82
N VAL A 193 16.41 7.61 3.47
CA VAL A 193 17.03 8.67 4.31
C VAL A 193 16.04 9.62 5.02
N SER A 194 14.96 9.07 5.58
CA SER A 194 13.85 9.88 6.06
C SER A 194 14.06 10.21 7.53
N GLY A 195 14.64 9.29 8.31
CA GLY A 195 14.71 9.48 9.76
C GLY A 195 13.41 9.08 10.46
N ILE A 196 12.46 8.44 9.74
CA ILE A 196 11.16 8.04 10.30
C ILE A 196 11.32 6.93 11.33
N GLU A 197 12.25 6.00 11.11
CA GLU A 197 12.56 4.93 12.06
C GLU A 197 13.09 5.53 13.37
N GLU A 198 14.09 6.41 13.29
CA GLU A 198 14.64 7.12 14.45
C GLU A 198 13.57 7.97 15.15
N TYR A 199 12.68 8.62 14.40
CA TYR A 199 11.57 9.39 14.96
C TYR A 199 10.61 8.50 15.75
N ALA A 200 10.18 7.38 15.18
CA ALA A 200 9.29 6.42 15.82
C ALA A 200 9.93 5.81 17.09
N LEU A 201 11.21 5.42 17.01
CA LEU A 201 11.97 4.89 18.15
C LEU A 201 12.08 5.92 19.28
N SER A 202 12.37 7.18 18.96
CA SER A 202 12.46 8.27 19.95
C SER A 202 11.14 8.54 20.67
N ARG A 203 10.02 8.08 20.09
CA ARG A 203 8.65 8.27 20.59
C ARG A 203 8.06 7.01 21.22
N GLY A 204 8.83 5.93 21.36
CA GLY A 204 8.36 4.69 21.99
C GLY A 204 7.58 3.75 21.06
N TYR A 205 7.55 4.02 19.75
CA TYR A 205 6.80 3.23 18.76
C TYR A 205 7.60 2.05 18.19
N ALA A 206 8.57 1.52 18.93
CA ALA A 206 9.45 0.44 18.46
C ALA A 206 8.65 -0.79 17.98
N ARG A 207 7.54 -1.13 18.64
CA ARG A 207 6.68 -2.27 18.26
C ARG A 207 5.76 -2.00 17.07
N PHE A 208 5.67 -0.76 16.62
CA PHE A 208 4.90 -0.38 15.42
C PHE A 208 5.74 -0.48 14.15
N LEU A 209 7.07 -0.60 14.26
CA LEU A 209 7.93 -0.83 13.10
C LEU A 209 7.80 -2.28 12.63
N TYR A 210 7.49 -2.47 11.35
CA TYR A 210 7.53 -3.78 10.73
C TYR A 210 8.95 -4.09 10.22
N HIS A 211 9.49 -5.22 10.65
CA HIS A 211 10.75 -5.75 10.15
C HIS A 211 10.49 -6.90 9.19
N ILE A 212 10.93 -6.75 7.95
CA ILE A 212 10.87 -7.84 6.96
C ILE A 212 11.71 -9.01 7.49
N PRO A 213 11.15 -10.23 7.58
CA PRO A 213 11.90 -11.38 8.10
C PRO A 213 13.22 -11.58 7.37
N GLY A 214 14.32 -11.69 8.12
CA GLY A 214 15.68 -11.79 7.59
C GLY A 214 16.41 -10.44 7.42
N ARG A 215 15.74 -9.30 7.65
CA ARG A 215 16.39 -7.98 7.74
C ARG A 215 16.59 -7.56 9.19
N ARG A 216 17.73 -6.91 9.46
CA ARG A 216 18.08 -6.36 10.78
C ARG A 216 17.56 -4.94 11.01
N THR A 217 17.36 -4.17 9.95
CA THR A 217 16.82 -2.81 9.99
C THR A 217 15.33 -2.82 9.69
N GLY A 218 14.61 -1.78 10.11
CA GLY A 218 13.27 -1.52 9.61
C GLY A 218 13.29 -1.26 8.10
N GLY A 219 12.11 -1.29 7.49
CA GLY A 219 11.91 -0.76 6.15
C GLY A 219 12.24 -1.68 4.96
N ILE A 220 11.88 -1.18 3.78
CA ILE A 220 12.03 -1.84 2.49
C ILE A 220 12.91 -0.99 1.57
N THR A 221 13.99 -1.58 1.05
CA THR A 221 14.78 -0.88 0.04
C THR A 221 14.16 -1.06 -1.33
N SER A 222 13.74 0.05 -1.93
CA SER A 222 13.26 0.08 -3.30
C SER A 222 14.43 -0.13 -4.26
N ASN A 223 14.55 -1.32 -4.83
CA ASN A 223 15.63 -1.71 -5.72
C ASN A 223 15.13 -2.58 -6.88
N VAL A 224 16.02 -2.91 -7.83
CA VAL A 224 15.73 -3.68 -9.04
C VAL A 224 15.11 -5.07 -8.81
N LYS A 225 15.20 -5.62 -7.59
CA LYS A 225 14.54 -6.89 -7.23
C LYS A 225 13.20 -6.67 -6.53
N THR A 226 13.09 -5.60 -5.76
CA THR A 226 11.96 -5.36 -4.86
C THR A 226 10.82 -4.65 -5.58
N LYS A 227 11.13 -3.68 -6.44
CA LYS A 227 10.14 -2.94 -7.24
C LYS A 227 9.33 -3.85 -8.17
N PRO A 228 9.93 -4.76 -8.96
CA PRO A 228 9.13 -5.67 -9.81
C PRO A 228 8.21 -6.58 -9.00
N ARG A 229 8.65 -7.03 -7.82
CA ARG A 229 7.83 -7.86 -6.93
C ARG A 229 6.63 -7.09 -6.36
N MET A 230 6.85 -5.84 -5.95
CA MET A 230 5.79 -4.93 -5.50
C MET A 230 4.74 -4.70 -6.60
N VAL A 231 5.21 -4.48 -7.83
CA VAL A 231 4.36 -4.31 -9.01
C VAL A 231 3.56 -5.58 -9.28
N SER A 232 4.19 -6.75 -9.28
CA SER A 232 3.52 -8.04 -9.47
C SER A 232 2.42 -8.31 -8.42
N PHE A 233 2.67 -7.97 -7.15
CA PHE A 233 1.64 -8.10 -6.11
C PHE A 233 0.45 -7.16 -6.33
N MET A 234 0.71 -5.91 -6.74
CA MET A 234 -0.35 -4.96 -7.05
C MET A 234 -1.11 -5.35 -8.32
N GLU A 235 -0.43 -5.87 -9.33
CA GLU A 235 -1.06 -6.39 -10.56
C GLU A 235 -2.02 -7.53 -10.21
N GLY A 236 -1.57 -8.52 -9.44
CA GLY A 236 -2.45 -9.59 -8.95
C GLY A 236 -3.63 -9.02 -8.15
N TYR A 237 -3.36 -8.10 -7.21
CA TYR A 237 -4.40 -7.47 -6.41
C TYR A 237 -5.46 -6.74 -7.24
N ILE A 238 -5.05 -6.02 -8.29
CA ILE A 238 -5.97 -5.37 -9.21
C ILE A 238 -6.81 -6.42 -9.95
N GLN A 239 -6.22 -7.53 -10.39
CA GLN A 239 -6.93 -8.57 -11.14
C GLN A 239 -8.06 -9.22 -10.33
N GLU A 240 -7.88 -9.52 -9.04
CA GLU A 240 -8.92 -10.19 -8.24
C GLU A 240 -9.68 -9.27 -7.24
N CYS A 241 -9.24 -8.02 -7.01
CA CYS A 241 -9.84 -7.12 -5.99
C CYS A 241 -9.98 -5.65 -6.41
N ILE A 242 -9.99 -5.32 -7.71
CA ILE A 242 -10.20 -3.94 -8.19
C ILE A 242 -11.49 -3.29 -7.64
N GLU A 243 -12.54 -4.08 -7.45
CA GLU A 243 -13.83 -3.64 -6.91
C GLU A 243 -13.77 -3.18 -5.45
N LYS A 244 -12.67 -3.51 -4.75
CA LYS A 244 -12.39 -3.09 -3.37
C LYS A 244 -11.48 -1.86 -3.28
N ILE A 245 -10.98 -1.34 -4.41
CA ILE A 245 -10.25 -0.07 -4.44
C ILE A 245 -11.24 1.08 -4.55
N TYR A 246 -11.38 1.88 -3.49
CA TYR A 246 -12.34 3.00 -3.44
C TYR A 246 -11.69 4.38 -3.63
N PHE A 247 -10.37 4.47 -3.72
CA PHE A 247 -9.65 5.74 -3.74
C PHE A 247 -9.26 6.14 -5.17
N MET A 248 -9.90 7.18 -5.70
CA MET A 248 -9.63 7.68 -7.05
C MET A 248 -8.17 8.12 -7.20
N ASP A 249 -7.61 8.86 -6.24
CA ASP A 249 -6.21 9.31 -6.26
C ASP A 249 -5.21 8.13 -6.38
N LEU A 250 -5.54 6.96 -5.82
CA LEU A 250 -4.72 5.75 -5.94
C LEU A 250 -4.84 5.14 -7.34
N ILE A 251 -6.06 5.04 -7.88
CA ILE A 251 -6.27 4.50 -9.24
C ILE A 251 -5.59 5.39 -10.28
N GLU A 252 -5.70 6.71 -10.15
CA GLU A 252 -5.05 7.66 -11.05
C GLU A 252 -3.51 7.50 -11.02
N GLU A 253 -2.91 7.31 -9.85
CA GLU A 253 -1.47 7.02 -9.77
C GLU A 253 -1.11 5.65 -10.34
N LEU A 254 -1.93 4.61 -10.11
CA LEU A 254 -1.69 3.28 -10.69
C LEU A 254 -1.75 3.29 -12.21
N MET A 255 -2.71 4.02 -12.80
CA MET A 255 -2.80 4.19 -14.26
C MET A 255 -1.57 4.88 -14.85
N ALA A 256 -0.98 5.84 -14.12
CA ALA A 256 0.19 6.58 -14.57
C ALA A 256 1.53 5.97 -14.14
N TYR A 257 1.51 4.92 -13.31
CA TYR A 257 2.70 4.45 -12.60
C TYR A 257 3.80 3.99 -13.57
N ASP A 258 4.96 4.64 -13.48
CA ASP A 258 6.17 4.32 -14.23
C ASP A 258 7.20 3.72 -13.27
N MET A 259 7.67 2.49 -13.56
CA MET A 259 8.63 1.80 -12.69
C MET A 259 10.01 2.45 -12.72
N GLU A 260 10.40 3.01 -13.87
CA GLU A 260 11.67 3.69 -14.07
C GLU A 260 11.65 5.08 -13.40
N ASN A 261 10.52 5.78 -13.49
CA ASN A 261 10.30 7.07 -12.84
C ASN A 261 9.15 7.02 -11.83
N SER A 262 9.36 6.30 -10.72
CA SER A 262 8.32 6.12 -9.69
C SER A 262 8.12 7.33 -8.76
N HIS A 263 9.01 8.32 -8.81
CA HIS A 263 9.03 9.47 -7.90
C HIS A 263 7.74 10.31 -7.82
N PRO A 264 6.93 10.45 -8.88
CA PRO A 264 5.67 11.20 -8.81
C PRO A 264 4.50 10.43 -8.15
N TYR A 265 4.67 9.12 -7.90
CA TYR A 265 3.59 8.19 -7.58
C TYR A 265 3.71 7.65 -6.15
N ASP A 266 3.85 8.57 -5.19
CA ASP A 266 4.14 8.24 -3.79
C ASP A 266 3.01 7.42 -3.13
N LEU A 267 1.74 7.64 -3.53
CA LEU A 267 0.61 6.89 -2.98
C LEU A 267 0.54 5.46 -3.54
N ALA A 268 0.83 5.26 -4.83
CA ALA A 268 0.94 3.94 -5.43
C ALA A 268 2.09 3.14 -4.81
N ALA A 269 3.26 3.77 -4.60
CA ALA A 269 4.38 3.18 -3.89
C ALA A 269 3.99 2.74 -2.46
N ALA A 270 3.39 3.65 -1.68
CA ALA A 270 2.89 3.32 -0.34
C ALA A 270 1.88 2.15 -0.35
N ALA A 271 0.96 2.12 -1.33
CA ALA A 271 -0.02 1.05 -1.49
C ALA A 271 0.63 -0.31 -1.80
N MET A 272 1.63 -0.33 -2.67
CA MET A 272 2.41 -1.54 -2.97
C MET A 272 3.21 -2.03 -1.75
N ILE A 273 3.77 -1.12 -0.96
CA ILE A 273 4.48 -1.47 0.29
C ILE A 273 3.50 -2.11 1.29
N ALA A 274 2.31 -1.52 1.44
CA ALA A 274 1.25 -2.05 2.30
C ALA A 274 0.83 -3.47 1.90
N LEU A 275 0.61 -3.70 0.60
CA LEU A 275 0.28 -5.02 0.06
C LEU A 275 1.39 -6.03 0.32
N MET A 276 2.65 -5.67 0.04
CA MET A 276 3.77 -6.59 0.27
C MET A 276 3.91 -6.97 1.76
N MET A 277 3.71 -6.01 2.67
CA MET A 277 3.69 -6.25 4.11
C MET A 277 2.54 -7.20 4.51
N CYS A 278 1.38 -7.07 3.87
CA CYS A 278 0.17 -7.82 4.21
C CYS A 278 0.01 -9.14 3.45
N HIS A 279 0.78 -9.37 2.38
CA HIS A 279 0.64 -10.52 1.48
C HIS A 279 0.78 -11.87 2.20
N ARG A 280 1.60 -11.95 3.26
CA ARG A 280 1.81 -13.20 4.03
C ARG A 280 0.58 -13.71 4.78
N SER A 281 -0.49 -12.92 4.89
CA SER A 281 -1.71 -13.30 5.61
C SER A 281 -2.59 -14.31 4.86
N ARG A 282 -2.25 -14.73 3.63
CA ARG A 282 -2.98 -15.74 2.83
C ARG A 282 -2.36 -17.15 2.89
N SER A 283 -1.85 -17.56 4.05
CA SER A 283 -1.09 -18.82 4.24
C SER A 283 -1.87 -20.13 4.05
N ASP A 284 -3.13 -20.10 3.61
CA ASP A 284 -3.99 -21.29 3.48
C ASP A 284 -4.24 -21.72 2.01
N GLY A 285 -3.42 -21.25 1.05
CA GLY A 285 -3.43 -21.78 -0.32
C GLY A 285 -4.66 -21.42 -1.16
N ILE A 286 -5.45 -20.41 -0.76
CA ILE A 286 -6.58 -19.88 -1.53
C ILE A 286 -6.18 -18.50 -2.10
N GLY A 287 -5.93 -18.46 -3.41
CA GLY A 287 -5.59 -17.26 -4.20
C GLY A 287 -4.29 -16.60 -3.75
N MET A 288 -3.20 -16.86 -4.44
CA MET A 288 -2.00 -16.04 -4.29
C MET A 288 -2.07 -14.90 -5.29
N TRP A 289 -1.98 -13.67 -4.82
CA TRP A 289 -1.76 -12.52 -5.69
C TRP A 289 -0.45 -12.74 -6.47
N GLY A 290 -0.53 -12.98 -7.78
CA GLY A 290 0.65 -13.18 -8.66
C GLY A 290 1.01 -14.62 -9.04
N THR A 291 0.04 -15.52 -9.22
CA THR A 291 0.24 -16.96 -9.50
C THR A 291 0.99 -17.36 -10.78
N TYR A 292 1.41 -16.44 -11.65
CA TYR A 292 2.07 -16.87 -12.90
C TYR A 292 3.54 -17.28 -12.72
N ASP A 293 4.21 -16.85 -11.65
CA ASP A 293 5.63 -17.19 -11.43
C ASP A 293 5.88 -18.38 -10.48
N ASP A 294 4.95 -18.71 -9.56
CA ASP A 294 5.26 -19.57 -8.41
C ASP A 294 4.67 -21.01 -8.48
N MET A 295 3.90 -21.36 -9.51
CA MET A 295 3.31 -22.72 -9.61
C MET A 295 4.34 -23.82 -9.90
N ARG A 296 5.58 -23.50 -10.27
CA ARG A 296 6.68 -24.48 -10.43
C ARG A 296 7.50 -24.68 -9.17
N ASP A 297 7.26 -23.89 -8.13
CA ASP A 297 8.16 -23.77 -6.98
C ASP A 297 7.54 -24.19 -5.66
N VAL A 298 6.25 -24.52 -5.62
CA VAL A 298 5.58 -25.02 -4.40
C VAL A 298 6.29 -26.26 -3.83
N GLU A 299 6.83 -27.14 -4.69
CA GLU A 299 7.60 -28.33 -4.28
C GLU A 299 9.08 -28.04 -3.97
N ARG A 300 9.65 -26.97 -4.53
CA ARG A 300 11.01 -26.51 -4.24
C ARG A 300 11.08 -25.75 -2.92
N VAL A 301 10.15 -24.82 -2.68
CA VAL A 301 9.98 -24.06 -1.44
C VAL A 301 9.72 -25.00 -0.25
N ARG A 302 8.95 -26.08 -0.45
CA ARG A 302 8.75 -27.12 0.57
C ARG A 302 10.05 -27.88 0.93
N ARG A 303 10.95 -28.10 -0.04
CA ARG A 303 12.26 -28.74 0.19
C ARG A 303 13.30 -27.77 0.76
N GLU A 304 13.29 -26.51 0.33
CA GLU A 304 14.20 -25.45 0.82
C GLU A 304 13.86 -24.99 2.25
N MET A 305 12.60 -25.09 2.68
CA MET A 305 12.20 -24.84 4.08
C MET A 305 12.84 -25.81 5.10
N LEU A 306 13.38 -26.94 4.66
CA LEU A 306 14.05 -27.93 5.53
C LEU A 306 15.57 -27.83 5.52
N ASP A 307 16.18 -27.00 4.66
CA ASP A 307 17.63 -26.90 4.54
C ASP A 307 18.14 -25.50 4.91
N ILE A 308 18.48 -25.35 6.20
CA ILE A 308 18.94 -24.10 6.84
C ILE A 308 20.40 -23.77 6.44
N SER A 309 21.04 -24.58 5.60
CA SER A 309 22.42 -24.38 5.16
C SER A 309 22.62 -23.20 4.19
N VAL A 310 21.55 -22.67 3.58
CA VAL A 310 21.62 -21.54 2.62
C VAL A 310 21.85 -20.18 3.31
N PHE A 311 21.65 -20.09 4.63
CA PHE A 311 21.94 -18.87 5.42
C PHE A 311 23.33 -18.86 6.04
N TYR A 312 24.16 -19.88 5.78
CA TYR A 312 25.55 -19.97 6.26
C TYR A 312 26.54 -20.08 5.09
N ARG A 313 26.58 -19.07 4.21
CA ARG A 313 27.77 -18.69 3.44
C ARG A 313 27.79 -17.19 3.17
#